data_AF-A0AAJ2ZIW1-F1
#
_entry.id   AF-A0AAJ2ZIW1-F1
#
_cell.length_a   1.000
_cell.length_b   1.000
_cell.length_c   1.000
_cell.angle_alpha   90.00
_cell.angle_beta   90.00
_cell.angle_gamma   90.00
#
_symmetry.space_group_name_H-M   'P 1'
#
loop_
_entity.id
_entity.type
_entity.pdbx_description
1 polymer ?
#
loop_
_entity_poly.entity_id
_entity_poly.type
_entity_poly.pdbx_seq_one_letter_code
_entity_poly.pdbx_strand_id
1 'polypeptide(L)'
;MPDIDATDGEYLREIELLANDVVNRALDEGWLTFDTDPDDATPLQRAVNALGRQLRQYHFEGDGCVDPDAPLVGLAGALLVRPTTVLSEQEYADICERLGVEARPQGWALWHTWDRKGRPITMVTTRISTTEGMLLVWSKGRHMVPARPPRAAVAAIVRGWRGPAVRSPGYVAETGVAEAAGTEGAASGLSSFG
;
A
#
# COMPACT_ATOMS: atom_id res chain seq x y z
N MET A 1 15.95 -13.70 35.79
CA MET A 1 15.04 -13.25 34.71
C MET A 1 15.94 -12.76 33.60
N PRO A 2 15.83 -13.24 32.36
CA PRO A 2 16.65 -12.69 31.29
C PRO A 2 16.21 -11.24 31.05
N ASP A 3 17.20 -10.37 30.89
CA ASP A 3 17.03 -8.97 30.55
C ASP A 3 16.30 -8.87 29.20
N ILE A 4 15.16 -8.20 29.17
CA ILE A 4 14.32 -8.07 27.97
C ILE A 4 14.64 -6.72 27.33
N ASP A 5 15.91 -6.50 27.01
CA ASP A 5 16.30 -5.35 26.23
C ASP A 5 15.82 -5.54 24.79
N ALA A 6 15.25 -4.48 24.21
CA ALA A 6 14.83 -4.48 22.81
C ALA A 6 16.05 -4.75 21.92
N THR A 7 15.88 -5.62 20.93
CA THR A 7 16.92 -5.83 19.92
C THR A 7 17.14 -4.54 19.12
N ASP A 8 18.33 -4.34 18.56
CA ASP A 8 18.65 -3.15 17.73
C ASP A 8 17.61 -2.92 16.63
N GLY A 9 17.08 -4.00 16.03
CA GLY A 9 16.04 -3.91 15.02
C GLY A 9 14.68 -3.43 15.56
N GLU A 10 14.30 -3.86 16.77
CA GLU A 10 13.09 -3.38 17.45
C GLU A 10 13.23 -1.92 17.88
N TYR A 11 14.41 -1.53 18.36
CA TYR A 11 14.74 -0.14 18.70
C TYR A 11 14.65 0.80 17.49
N LEU A 12 15.29 0.43 16.38
CA LEU A 12 15.25 1.22 15.15
C LEU A 12 13.83 1.28 14.57
N ARG A 13 13.06 0.20 14.69
CA ARG A 13 11.66 0.19 14.27
C ARG A 13 10.79 1.13 15.11
N GLU A 14 11.01 1.17 16.41
CA GLU A 14 10.31 2.10 17.31
C GLU A 14 10.64 3.56 16.96
N ILE A 15 11.90 3.87 16.65
CA ILE A 15 12.30 5.21 16.19
C ILE A 15 11.58 5.59 14.89
N GLU A 16 11.48 4.66 13.93
CA GLU A 16 10.78 4.92 12.67
C GLU A 16 9.29 5.20 12.90
N LEU A 17 8.64 4.43 13.80
CA LEU A 17 7.24 4.65 14.16
C LEU A 17 7.03 6.02 14.83
N LEU A 18 7.88 6.38 15.79
CA LEU A 18 7.85 7.68 16.44
C LEU A 18 8.08 8.83 15.46
N ALA A 19 9.01 8.66 14.51
CA ALA A 19 9.27 9.65 13.47
C ALA A 19 8.07 9.85 12.54
N ASN A 20 7.38 8.76 12.18
CA ASN A 20 6.13 8.83 11.42
C ASN A 20 5.03 9.57 12.21
N ASP A 21 4.89 9.32 13.51
CA ASP A 21 3.93 10.00 14.37
C ASP A 21 4.17 11.51 14.44
N VAL A 22 5.43 11.94 14.55
CA VAL A 22 5.82 13.35 14.53
C VAL A 22 5.40 14.01 13.21
N VAL A 23 5.67 13.37 12.08
CA VAL A 23 5.35 13.92 10.75
C VAL A 23 3.84 13.95 10.52
N ASN A 24 3.10 12.91 10.92
CA ASN A 24 1.63 12.88 10.78
C ASN A 24 0.98 13.98 11.60
N ARG A 25 1.39 14.17 12.86
CA ARG A 25 0.88 15.28 13.68
C ARG A 25 1.19 16.65 13.08
N ALA A 26 2.39 16.83 12.53
CA ALA A 26 2.75 18.08 11.86
C ALA A 26 1.98 18.31 10.55
N LEU A 27 1.57 17.25 9.84
CA LEU A 27 0.69 17.34 8.68
C LEU A 27 -0.69 17.90 9.05
N ASP A 28 -1.24 17.46 10.19
CA ASP A 28 -2.55 17.93 10.70
C ASP A 28 -2.54 19.42 11.07
N GLU A 29 -1.37 19.97 11.41
CA GLU A 29 -1.16 21.40 11.70
C GLU A 29 -1.12 22.28 10.45
N GLY A 30 -1.15 21.69 9.25
CA GLY A 30 -1.37 22.40 7.97
C GLY A 30 -0.19 23.20 7.42
N TRP A 31 0.96 23.23 8.11
CA TRP A 31 2.16 23.93 7.64
C TRP A 31 3.24 22.99 7.07
N LEU A 32 3.13 21.68 7.33
CA LEU A 32 4.10 20.71 6.84
C LEU A 32 4.12 20.72 5.31
N THR A 33 5.32 20.84 4.73
CA THR A 33 5.52 20.71 3.28
C THR A 33 6.57 19.67 2.96
N PHE A 34 6.39 19.02 1.82
CA PHE A 34 7.37 18.08 1.26
C PHE A 34 8.22 18.70 0.15
N ASP A 35 7.95 19.95 -0.21
CA ASP A 35 8.74 20.73 -1.17
C ASP A 35 9.82 21.55 -0.44
N THR A 36 10.42 22.53 -1.11
CA THR A 36 11.34 23.49 -0.48
C THR A 36 10.67 24.18 0.70
N ASP A 37 11.40 24.31 1.81
CA ASP A 37 10.89 24.97 3.01
C ASP A 37 10.55 26.44 2.72
N PRO A 38 9.39 26.95 3.18
CA PRO A 38 9.06 28.36 3.10
C PRO A 38 10.10 29.24 3.79
N ASP A 39 10.31 30.45 3.28
CA ASP A 39 11.28 31.39 3.84
C ASP A 39 10.98 31.73 5.31
N ASP A 40 9.71 31.74 5.68
CA ASP A 40 9.20 32.01 7.03
C ASP A 40 9.09 30.76 7.93
N ALA A 41 9.43 29.57 7.42
CA ALA A 41 9.39 28.35 8.21
C ALA A 41 10.40 28.42 9.38
N THR A 42 9.91 28.12 10.57
CA THR A 42 10.76 28.06 11.77
C THR A 42 11.77 26.91 11.69
N PRO A 43 12.87 26.95 12.45
CA PRO A 43 13.85 25.86 12.47
C PRO A 43 13.25 24.48 12.79
N LEU A 44 12.28 24.40 13.70
CA LEU A 44 11.59 23.16 14.02
C LEU A 44 10.76 22.66 12.83
N GLN A 45 10.01 23.54 12.18
CA GLN A 45 9.22 23.18 11.01
C GLN A 45 10.09 22.68 9.86
N ARG A 46 11.23 23.33 9.61
CA ARG A 46 12.22 22.89 8.61
C ARG A 46 12.78 21.50 8.94
N ALA A 47 13.08 21.23 10.21
CA ALA A 47 13.57 19.92 10.65
C ALA A 47 12.51 18.82 10.47
N VAL A 48 11.25 19.10 10.80
CA VAL A 48 10.14 18.14 10.64
C VAL A 48 9.78 17.95 9.17
N ASN A 49 9.82 19.00 8.35
CA ASN A 49 9.67 18.89 6.89
C ASN A 49 10.80 18.05 6.29
N ALA A 50 12.06 18.26 6.73
CA ALA A 50 13.19 17.44 6.30
C ALA A 50 13.01 15.97 6.68
N LEU A 51 12.56 15.69 7.91
CA LEU A 51 12.23 14.35 8.37
C LEU A 51 11.11 13.73 7.51
N GLY A 52 10.03 14.46 7.24
CA GLY A 52 8.93 14.02 6.39
C GLY A 52 9.35 13.76 4.95
N ARG A 53 10.25 14.58 4.39
CA ARG A 53 10.85 14.34 3.06
C ARG A 53 11.68 13.07 3.04
N GLN A 54 12.52 12.84 4.05
CA GLN A 54 13.33 11.62 4.14
C GLN A 54 12.45 10.37 4.29
N LEU A 55 11.40 10.42 5.13
CA LEU A 55 10.44 9.33 5.27
C LEU A 55 9.59 9.09 4.00
N ARG A 56 9.42 10.10 3.13
CA ARG A 56 8.72 9.98 1.83
C ARG A 56 9.61 9.50 0.69
N GLN A 57 10.93 9.65 0.78
CA GLN A 57 11.82 9.26 -0.31
C GLN A 57 11.91 7.74 -0.39
N TYR A 58 11.81 7.23 -1.63
CA TYR A 58 11.82 5.80 -1.93
C TYR A 58 13.10 5.16 -1.41
N HIS A 59 12.95 4.00 -0.77
CA HIS A 59 14.07 3.16 -0.42
C HIS A 59 14.72 2.62 -1.70
N PHE A 60 16.00 2.93 -1.89
CA PHE A 60 16.80 2.44 -3.00
C PHE A 60 17.66 1.25 -2.54
N GLU A 61 18.09 0.43 -3.48
CA GLU A 61 19.09 -0.60 -3.23
C GLU A 61 20.35 0.06 -2.62
N GLY A 62 20.71 -0.35 -1.40
CA GLY A 62 21.89 0.14 -0.67
C GLY A 62 21.67 1.18 0.43
N ASP A 63 20.42 1.59 0.72
CA ASP A 63 20.12 2.52 1.82
C ASP A 63 20.01 1.86 3.21
N GLY A 64 20.16 0.53 3.28
CA GLY A 64 20.03 -0.26 4.51
C GLY A 64 18.59 -0.54 4.97
N CYS A 65 17.58 -0.08 4.21
CA CYS A 65 16.16 -0.28 4.51
C CYS A 65 15.47 -1.32 3.60
N VAL A 66 16.11 -1.70 2.49
CA VAL A 66 15.77 -2.89 1.71
C VAL A 66 16.82 -3.96 1.99
N ASP A 67 16.40 -5.08 2.58
CA ASP A 67 17.22 -6.29 2.62
C ASP A 67 17.40 -6.78 1.17
N PRO A 68 18.61 -6.73 0.59
CA PRO A 68 18.84 -7.14 -0.80
C PRO A 68 18.60 -8.65 -0.99
N ASP A 69 18.59 -9.42 0.08
CA ASP A 69 18.28 -10.85 0.07
C ASP A 69 16.77 -11.11 0.26
N ALA A 70 15.95 -10.07 0.46
CA ALA A 70 14.52 -10.24 0.62
C ALA A 70 13.89 -10.77 -0.68
N PRO A 71 13.16 -11.91 -0.62
CA PRO A 71 12.61 -12.51 -1.83
C PRO A 71 11.57 -11.58 -2.47
N LEU A 72 11.63 -11.43 -3.79
CA LEU A 72 10.61 -10.70 -4.55
C LEU A 72 9.26 -11.43 -4.50
N VAL A 73 8.17 -10.67 -4.59
CA VAL A 73 6.81 -11.24 -4.64
C VAL A 73 6.25 -11.10 -6.04
N GLY A 74 6.04 -12.23 -6.72
CA GLY A 74 5.28 -12.26 -7.96
C GLY A 74 3.86 -11.75 -7.74
N LEU A 75 3.43 -10.80 -8.57
CA LEU A 75 2.10 -10.19 -8.50
C LEU A 75 1.31 -10.46 -9.77
N ALA A 76 0.06 -10.89 -9.60
CA ALA A 76 -0.95 -10.88 -10.65
C ALA A 76 -1.56 -9.48 -10.84
N GLY A 77 -1.56 -8.69 -9.78
CA GLY A 77 -2.07 -7.32 -9.78
C GLY A 77 -2.00 -6.68 -8.41
N ALA A 78 -2.34 -5.39 -8.37
CA ALA A 78 -2.42 -4.62 -7.14
C ALA A 78 -3.50 -3.54 -7.22
N LEU A 79 -4.03 -3.16 -6.07
CA LEU A 79 -4.89 -1.99 -5.93
C LEU A 79 -4.62 -1.26 -4.60
N LEU A 80 -5.06 0.00 -4.57
CA LEU A 80 -5.10 0.82 -3.36
C LEU A 80 -6.56 1.02 -2.98
N VAL A 81 -6.89 0.76 -1.73
CA VAL A 81 -8.20 1.03 -1.15
C VAL A 81 -8.02 2.12 -0.10
N ARG A 82 -8.65 3.27 -0.30
CA ARG A 82 -8.51 4.44 0.57
C ARG A 82 -9.86 5.15 0.74
N PRO A 83 -10.08 5.83 1.86
CA PRO A 83 -11.12 6.85 1.93
C PRO A 83 -10.72 7.99 0.97
N THR A 84 -11.34 8.05 -0.21
CA THR A 84 -11.10 9.10 -1.22
C THR A 84 -12.42 9.66 -1.67
N THR A 85 -12.45 10.72 -2.49
CA THR A 85 -13.71 11.25 -3.04
C THR A 85 -14.52 10.23 -3.86
N VAL A 86 -13.91 9.11 -4.28
CA VAL A 86 -14.58 8.06 -5.08
C VAL A 86 -15.28 7.01 -4.21
N LEU A 87 -14.80 6.76 -2.98
CA LEU A 87 -15.42 5.83 -2.04
C LEU A 87 -15.89 6.63 -0.82
N SER A 88 -17.17 6.53 -0.49
CA SER A 88 -17.65 7.04 0.80
C SER A 88 -16.93 6.35 1.97
N GLU A 89 -16.88 7.02 3.12
CA GLU A 89 -16.27 6.47 4.34
C GLU A 89 -16.89 5.13 4.74
N GLN A 90 -18.22 4.99 4.55
CA GLN A 90 -18.93 3.74 4.84
C GLN A 90 -18.52 2.63 3.87
N GLU A 91 -18.45 2.89 2.56
CA GLU A 91 -17.99 1.89 1.58
C GLU A 91 -16.54 1.45 1.87
N TYR A 92 -15.69 2.38 2.26
CA TYR A 92 -14.32 2.08 2.68
C TYR A 92 -14.31 1.18 3.94
N ALA A 93 -15.12 1.49 4.95
CA ALA A 93 -15.25 0.69 6.16
C ALA A 93 -15.75 -0.74 5.85
N ASP A 94 -16.78 -0.87 5.00
CA ASP A 94 -17.34 -2.17 4.58
C ASP A 94 -16.33 -3.01 3.79
N ILE A 95 -15.45 -2.37 3.00
CA ILE A 95 -14.34 -3.07 2.35
C ILE A 95 -13.34 -3.57 3.40
N CYS A 96 -12.96 -2.73 4.37
CA CYS A 96 -12.03 -3.11 5.43
C CYS A 96 -12.56 -4.28 6.28
N GLU A 97 -13.84 -4.23 6.66
CA GLU A 97 -14.50 -5.31 7.39
C GLU A 97 -14.45 -6.64 6.61
N ARG A 98 -14.79 -6.62 5.31
CA ARG A 98 -14.72 -7.82 4.46
C ARG A 98 -13.31 -8.35 4.27
N LEU A 99 -12.30 -7.48 4.36
CA LEU A 99 -10.89 -7.86 4.33
C LEU A 99 -10.38 -8.34 5.69
N GLY A 100 -11.16 -8.16 6.76
CA GLY A 100 -10.76 -8.52 8.13
C GLY A 100 -9.69 -7.59 8.70
N VAL A 101 -9.68 -6.32 8.30
CA VAL A 101 -8.73 -5.30 8.78
C VAL A 101 -9.47 -4.08 9.33
N GLU A 102 -8.83 -3.37 10.23
CA GLU A 102 -9.34 -2.10 10.71
C GLU A 102 -9.22 -1.02 9.62
N ALA A 103 -10.23 -0.16 9.51
CA ALA A 103 -10.19 1.00 8.64
C ALA A 103 -9.13 1.99 9.14
N ARG A 104 -8.38 2.60 8.22
CA ARG A 104 -7.35 3.59 8.57
C ARG A 104 -7.33 4.74 7.58
N PRO A 105 -7.00 5.98 7.99
CA PRO A 105 -7.02 7.15 7.11
C PRO A 105 -6.13 7.01 5.88
N GLN A 106 -4.98 6.35 6.01
CA GLN A 106 -4.04 6.16 4.89
C GLN A 106 -4.54 5.13 3.86
N GLY A 107 -5.48 4.26 4.25
CA GLY A 107 -5.96 3.13 3.46
C GLY A 107 -5.08 1.88 3.52
N TRP A 108 -5.28 0.99 2.54
CA TRP A 108 -4.63 -0.31 2.41
C TRP A 108 -4.14 -0.55 0.97
N ALA A 109 -2.98 -1.18 0.85
CA ALA A 109 -2.55 -1.77 -0.42
C ALA A 109 -2.95 -3.24 -0.45
N LEU A 110 -3.53 -3.68 -1.56
CA LEU A 110 -3.93 -5.07 -1.78
C LEU A 110 -3.07 -5.62 -2.92
N TRP A 111 -2.30 -6.67 -2.62
CA TRP A 111 -1.46 -7.36 -3.58
C TRP A 111 -2.07 -8.71 -3.93
N HIS A 112 -2.43 -8.91 -5.19
CA HIS A 112 -2.90 -10.19 -5.69
C HIS A 112 -1.69 -11.07 -6.00
N THR A 113 -1.52 -12.14 -5.23
CA THR A 113 -0.39 -13.06 -5.33
C THR A 113 -0.85 -14.48 -5.05
N TRP A 114 0.08 -15.39 -4.77
CA TRP A 114 -0.18 -16.79 -4.49
C TRP A 114 0.40 -17.22 -3.15
N ASP A 115 -0.23 -18.20 -2.52
CA ASP A 115 0.34 -18.88 -1.36
C ASP A 115 1.45 -19.87 -1.77
N ARG A 116 2.07 -20.52 -0.78
CA ARG A 116 3.13 -21.53 -1.02
C ARG A 116 2.69 -22.72 -1.87
N LYS A 117 1.38 -22.96 -2.02
CA LYS A 117 0.81 -24.04 -2.83
C LYS A 117 0.33 -23.54 -4.21
N GLY A 118 0.64 -22.29 -4.58
CA GLY A 118 0.23 -21.70 -5.84
C GLY A 118 -1.25 -21.30 -5.89
N ARG A 119 -1.93 -21.18 -4.75
CA ARG A 119 -3.35 -20.78 -4.72
C ARG A 119 -3.48 -19.26 -4.62
N PRO A 120 -4.45 -18.64 -5.32
CA PRO A 120 -4.61 -17.18 -5.33
C PRO A 120 -4.99 -16.64 -3.94
N ILE A 121 -4.29 -15.59 -3.52
CA ILE A 121 -4.53 -14.86 -2.29
C ILE A 121 -4.42 -13.36 -2.52
N THR A 122 -5.08 -12.59 -1.67
CA THR A 122 -4.89 -11.14 -1.55
C THR A 122 -4.12 -10.88 -0.26
N MET A 123 -2.94 -10.29 -0.39
CA MET A 123 -2.15 -9.81 0.74
C MET A 123 -2.51 -8.34 1.00
N VAL A 124 -3.07 -8.06 2.18
CA VAL A 124 -3.45 -6.71 2.62
C VAL A 124 -2.27 -6.13 3.40
N THR A 125 -1.71 -5.03 2.92
CA THR A 125 -0.45 -4.48 3.42
C THR A 125 -0.48 -2.96 3.58
N THR A 126 0.36 -2.46 4.50
CA THR A 126 0.61 -1.03 4.72
C THR A 126 1.57 -0.42 3.70
N ARG A 127 2.07 -1.18 2.71
CA ARG A 127 3.04 -0.75 1.69
C ARG A 127 2.41 0.13 0.61
N ILE A 128 1.80 1.23 1.04
CA ILE A 128 1.02 2.14 0.22
C ILE A 128 1.89 2.84 -0.82
N SER A 129 2.95 3.53 -0.39
CA SER A 129 3.86 4.26 -1.29
C SER A 129 4.57 3.33 -2.27
N THR A 130 5.00 2.15 -1.82
CA THR A 130 5.56 1.10 -2.68
C THR A 130 4.58 0.71 -3.79
N THR A 131 3.31 0.56 -3.44
CA THR A 131 2.27 0.19 -4.39
C THR A 131 1.99 1.31 -5.37
N GLU A 132 1.95 2.57 -4.93
CA GLU A 132 1.80 3.72 -5.84
C GLU A 132 2.93 3.79 -6.88
N GLY A 133 4.18 3.70 -6.46
CA GLY A 133 5.33 3.73 -7.37
C GLY A 133 5.29 2.58 -8.36
N MET A 134 4.98 1.39 -7.88
CA MET A 134 4.83 0.21 -8.72
C MET A 134 3.69 0.39 -9.75
N LEU A 135 2.52 0.89 -9.34
CA LEU A 135 1.40 1.14 -10.24
C LEU A 135 1.72 2.19 -11.31
N LEU A 136 2.51 3.22 -10.96
CA LEU A 136 3.01 4.23 -11.91
C LEU A 136 4.00 3.63 -12.93
N VAL A 137 4.80 2.65 -12.51
CA VAL A 137 5.70 1.93 -13.43
C VAL A 137 4.89 1.02 -14.35
N TRP A 138 3.90 0.31 -13.80
CA TRP A 138 3.01 -0.57 -14.56
C TRP A 138 2.17 0.16 -15.59
N SER A 139 1.70 1.39 -15.29
CA SER A 139 0.94 2.20 -16.24
C SER A 139 1.74 2.58 -17.49
N LYS A 140 3.07 2.48 -17.43
CA LYS A 140 3.99 2.65 -18.58
C LYS A 140 4.32 1.33 -19.27
N GLY A 141 3.61 0.25 -18.95
CA GLY A 141 3.83 -1.10 -19.48
C GLY A 141 5.11 -1.78 -18.99
N ARG A 142 5.79 -1.22 -17.97
CA ARG A 142 7.06 -1.76 -17.47
C ARG A 142 6.81 -2.74 -16.34
N HIS A 143 7.45 -3.90 -16.43
CA HIS A 143 7.39 -4.91 -15.37
C HIS A 143 8.25 -4.49 -14.17
N MET A 144 7.66 -4.54 -12.98
CA MET A 144 8.29 -4.33 -11.69
C MET A 144 7.54 -5.13 -10.64
N VAL A 145 8.25 -5.76 -9.72
CA VAL A 145 7.65 -6.46 -8.57
C VAL A 145 8.34 -5.99 -7.28
N PRO A 146 7.61 -5.91 -6.16
CA PRO A 146 8.18 -5.45 -4.91
C PRO A 146 8.88 -6.61 -4.18
N ALA A 147 9.81 -6.25 -3.30
CA ALA A 147 10.31 -7.16 -2.28
C ALA A 147 9.16 -7.62 -1.36
N ARG A 148 9.31 -8.82 -0.78
CA ARG A 148 8.33 -9.34 0.17
C ARG A 148 8.23 -8.42 1.38
N PRO A 149 7.01 -7.95 1.73
CA PRO A 149 6.86 -7.09 2.89
C PRO A 149 7.19 -7.89 4.15
N PRO A 150 7.80 -7.25 5.16
CA PRO A 150 7.95 -7.86 6.47
C PRO A 150 6.57 -8.20 7.03
N ARG A 151 6.50 -9.21 7.90
CA ARG A 151 5.22 -9.67 8.49
C ARG A 151 4.44 -8.52 9.14
N ALA A 152 5.12 -7.58 9.80
CA ALA A 152 4.50 -6.42 10.45
C ALA A 152 3.79 -5.47 9.46
N ALA A 153 4.20 -5.47 8.18
CA ALA A 153 3.55 -4.70 7.13
C ALA A 153 2.36 -5.44 6.50
N VAL A 154 2.09 -6.70 6.87
CA VAL A 154 0.97 -7.50 6.37
C VAL A 154 -0.11 -7.58 7.43
N ALA A 155 -1.22 -6.87 7.20
CA ALA A 155 -2.35 -6.84 8.13
C ALA A 155 -3.24 -8.09 8.00
N ALA A 156 -3.42 -8.60 6.77
CA ALA A 156 -4.23 -9.79 6.53
C ALA A 156 -3.81 -10.53 5.26
N ILE A 157 -4.14 -11.82 5.23
CA ILE A 157 -4.08 -12.66 4.02
C ILE A 157 -5.48 -13.23 3.77
N VAL A 158 -6.09 -12.82 2.66
CA VAL A 158 -7.45 -13.21 2.27
C VAL A 158 -7.38 -14.21 1.13
N ARG A 159 -8.22 -15.25 1.17
CA ARG A 159 -8.30 -16.23 0.07
C ARG A 159 -8.95 -15.61 -1.17
N GLY A 160 -8.39 -15.94 -2.34
CA GLY A 160 -8.79 -15.40 -3.63
C GLY A 160 -8.28 -13.98 -3.86
N TRP A 161 -8.36 -13.54 -5.12
CA TRP A 161 -8.09 -12.16 -5.50
C TRP A 161 -9.33 -11.30 -5.25
N ARG A 162 -9.19 -10.23 -4.48
CA ARG A 162 -10.29 -9.36 -4.04
C ARG A 162 -10.27 -8.03 -4.77
N GLY A 163 -11.42 -7.67 -5.33
CA GLY A 163 -11.64 -6.40 -6.03
C GLY A 163 -11.00 -6.32 -7.42
N PRO A 164 -11.34 -5.30 -8.21
CA PRO A 164 -10.65 -4.99 -9.46
C PRO A 164 -9.25 -4.46 -9.14
N ALA A 165 -8.24 -5.01 -9.81
CA ALA A 165 -6.85 -4.62 -9.63
C ALA A 165 -6.20 -4.28 -10.96
N VAL A 166 -5.25 -3.34 -10.93
CA VAL A 166 -4.35 -3.11 -12.05
C VAL A 166 -3.50 -4.36 -12.18
N ARG A 167 -3.46 -4.94 -13.38
CA ARG A 167 -2.71 -6.17 -13.65
C ARG A 167 -1.23 -5.88 -13.80
N SER A 168 -0.41 -6.79 -13.28
CA SER A 168 1.04 -6.75 -13.50
C SER A 168 1.33 -6.99 -14.98
N PRO A 169 2.17 -6.17 -15.64
CA PRO A 169 2.56 -6.40 -17.03
C PRO A 169 3.18 -7.77 -17.28
N GLY A 170 3.90 -8.32 -16.30
CA GLY A 170 4.48 -9.66 -16.39
C GLY A 170 3.41 -10.75 -16.40
N TYR A 171 2.42 -10.62 -15.51
CA TYR A 171 1.28 -11.55 -15.48
C TYR A 171 0.44 -11.47 -16.77
N VAL A 172 0.23 -10.27 -17.32
CA VAL A 172 -0.47 -10.11 -18.60
C VAL A 172 0.31 -10.76 -19.74
N ALA A 173 1.63 -10.57 -19.79
CA ALA A 173 2.48 -11.20 -20.81
C ALA A 173 2.46 -12.72 -20.73
N GLU A 174 2.43 -13.29 -19.52
CA GLU A 174 2.38 -14.74 -19.29
C GLU A 174 1.02 -15.36 -19.60
N THR A 175 -0.08 -14.66 -19.30
CA THR A 175 -1.44 -15.24 -19.31
C THR A 175 -2.35 -14.73 -20.42
N GLY A 176 -2.00 -13.62 -21.07
CA GLY A 176 -2.82 -12.98 -22.10
C GLY A 176 -4.08 -12.28 -21.58
N VAL A 177 -4.30 -12.21 -20.26
CA VAL A 177 -5.52 -11.62 -19.67
C VAL A 177 -5.28 -10.15 -19.31
N ALA A 178 -5.94 -9.24 -20.03
CA ALA A 178 -5.72 -7.80 -19.90
C ALA A 178 -6.78 -7.03 -19.07
N GLU A 179 -7.98 -7.56 -18.77
CA GLU A 179 -8.99 -6.76 -18.04
C GLU A 179 -10.08 -7.52 -17.27
N ALA A 180 -10.67 -6.81 -16.30
CA ALA A 180 -12.11 -6.77 -16.02
C ALA A 180 -12.48 -5.35 -15.53
N ALA A 181 -12.81 -4.44 -16.45
CA ALA A 181 -13.66 -3.29 -16.14
C ALA A 181 -15.10 -3.79 -16.00
N GLY A 182 -15.83 -3.25 -15.02
CA GLY A 182 -17.12 -3.79 -14.58
C GLY A 182 -18.13 -4.00 -15.71
N THR A 183 -18.65 -5.22 -15.83
CA THR A 183 -19.96 -5.46 -16.43
C THR A 183 -20.98 -5.53 -15.30
N GLU A 184 -21.61 -4.40 -14.99
CA GLU A 184 -23.02 -4.45 -14.60
C GLU A 184 -23.78 -5.00 -15.81
N GLY A 185 -24.30 -6.22 -15.65
CA GLY A 185 -25.20 -6.80 -16.61
C GLY A 185 -26.45 -5.94 -16.70
N ALA A 186 -26.61 -5.26 -17.84
CA ALA A 186 -27.90 -4.81 -18.32
C ALA A 186 -28.83 -6.03 -18.45
N ALA A 187 -29.66 -6.28 -17.44
CA ALA A 187 -30.85 -7.11 -17.58
C ALA A 187 -32.00 -6.20 -18.03
N SER A 188 -32.02 -5.88 -19.33
CA SER A 188 -33.28 -5.56 -20.01
C SER A 188 -34.00 -6.88 -20.27
N GLY A 189 -35.16 -7.07 -19.66
CA GLY A 189 -35.98 -8.25 -19.82
C GLY A 189 -37.41 -7.97 -19.40
N LEU A 190 -38.15 -7.28 -20.28
CA LEU A 190 -39.59 -7.19 -20.27
C LEU A 190 -40.22 -8.59 -20.12
N SER A 191 -41.17 -8.74 -19.21
CA SER A 191 -42.25 -9.72 -19.35
C SER A 191 -43.54 -9.09 -18.86
N SER A 192 -44.44 -8.95 -19.83
CA SER A 192 -45.79 -8.42 -19.75
C SER A 192 -46.63 -9.16 -18.71
N PHE A 193 -47.45 -8.40 -17.97
CA PHE A 193 -48.68 -8.92 -17.37
C PHE A 193 -49.86 -8.42 -18.19
N GLY A 194 -50.59 -9.36 -18.76
CA GLY A 194 -51.88 -9.25 -19.44
C GLY A 194 -52.46 -10.65 -19.53
#